data_AF-A0A0L6JMC6-F1
#
_entry.id   AF-A0A0L6JMC6-F1
#
_cell.length_a   1.000
_cell.length_b   1.000
_cell.length_c   1.000
_cell.angle_alpha   90.00
_cell.angle_beta   90.00
_cell.angle_gamma   90.00
#
_symmetry.space_group_name_H-M   'P 1'
#
loop_
_entity.id
_entity.type
_entity.pdbx_description
1 polymer ?
#
loop_
_entity_poly.entity_id
_entity_poly.type
_entity_poly.pdbx_seq_one_letter_code
_entity_poly.pdbx_strand_id
1 'polypeptide(L)'
;MRIEKLNPDVIENIYYKTIVSGDKITNAKLPILMGVVSGLPKYIDALVVTSDLQGIVEKDNNEILLGEVLADYLPLFVEVELGLQPRNVGIILCGDLYATLSKRGGLGDVTGVWNHFNKHFRWVAGISGNHDSFGAFL
;
A
#
# COMPACT_ATOMS: atom_id res chain seq x y z
N MET A 1 -11.60 -17.73 7.26
CA MET A 1 -11.79 -16.39 6.68
C MET A 1 -12.33 -16.54 5.27
N ARG A 2 -13.34 -15.76 4.87
CA ARG A 2 -13.93 -15.82 3.53
C ARG A 2 -14.37 -14.42 3.09
N ILE A 3 -14.03 -14.03 1.87
CA ILE A 3 -14.54 -12.80 1.25
C ILE A 3 -16.00 -13.08 0.85
N GLU A 4 -16.93 -12.33 1.41
CA GLU A 4 -18.36 -12.45 1.12
C GLU A 4 -18.76 -11.56 -0.04
N LYS A 5 -18.17 -10.36 -0.12
CA LYS A 5 -18.48 -9.37 -1.15
C LYS A 5 -17.27 -8.47 -1.41
N LEU A 6 -17.06 -8.11 -2.66
CA LEU A 6 -16.20 -6.99 -3.06
C LEU A 6 -17.09 -5.94 -3.72
N ASN A 7 -17.00 -4.69 -3.26
CA ASN A 7 -17.66 -3.57 -3.89
C ASN A 7 -16.73 -2.99 -4.97
N PRO A 8 -17.15 -2.95 -6.25
CA PRO A 8 -16.34 -2.34 -7.31
C PRO A 8 -16.27 -0.81 -7.22
N ASP A 9 -17.14 -0.18 -6.42
CA ASP A 9 -17.14 1.28 -6.28
C ASP A 9 -15.89 1.76 -5.54
N VAL A 10 -15.15 2.64 -6.21
CA VAL A 10 -13.98 3.31 -5.63
C VAL A 10 -14.45 4.34 -4.63
N ILE A 11 -13.95 4.23 -3.41
CA ILE A 11 -14.29 5.14 -2.32
C ILE A 11 -13.28 6.28 -2.15
N GLU A 12 -12.04 6.09 -2.60
CA GLU A 12 -10.98 7.10 -2.60
C GLU A 12 -9.93 6.77 -3.67
N ASN A 13 -9.22 7.78 -4.17
CA ASN A 13 -8.05 7.59 -5.04
C ASN A 13 -6.80 8.27 -4.48
N ILE A 14 -5.71 7.52 -4.38
CA ILE A 14 -4.37 8.11 -4.17
C ILE A 14 -3.73 8.34 -5.53
N TYR A 15 -3.31 9.57 -5.80
CA TYR A 15 -2.68 9.95 -7.07
C TYR A 15 -1.17 9.75 -6.99
N TYR A 16 -0.58 9.19 -8.05
CA TYR A 16 0.86 8.94 -8.12
C TYR A 16 1.38 9.01 -9.56
N LYS A 17 2.71 9.01 -9.71
CA LYS A 17 3.41 8.89 -10.98
C LYS A 17 4.02 7.51 -11.12
N THR A 18 4.05 6.99 -12.33
CA THR A 18 4.73 5.73 -12.66
C THR A 18 5.30 5.77 -14.07
N ILE A 19 6.18 4.82 -14.40
CA ILE A 19 6.69 4.63 -15.75
C ILE A 19 5.93 3.50 -16.44
N VAL A 20 5.41 3.80 -17.63
CA VAL A 20 4.84 2.79 -18.54
C VAL A 20 5.85 2.36 -19.62
N SER A 21 5.49 1.35 -20.42
CA SER A 21 6.27 0.91 -21.59
C SER A 21 6.76 2.11 -22.42
N GLY A 22 8.06 2.14 -22.74
CA GLY A 22 8.70 3.25 -23.47
C GLY A 22 9.22 4.39 -22.59
N ASP A 23 9.44 4.13 -21.30
CA ASP A 23 10.03 5.05 -20.31
C ASP A 23 9.32 6.39 -20.17
N LYS A 24 8.01 6.40 -20.49
CA LYS A 24 7.17 7.57 -20.35
C LYS A 24 6.60 7.63 -18.94
N ILE A 25 6.87 8.73 -18.24
CA ILE A 25 6.22 9.03 -16.96
C ILE A 25 4.76 9.39 -17.21
N THR A 26 3.86 8.79 -16.44
CA THR A 26 2.41 9.06 -16.48
C THR A 26 1.87 9.24 -15.07
N ASN A 27 0.76 9.99 -14.98
CA ASN A 27 -0.05 10.02 -13.77
C ASN A 27 -0.97 8.80 -13.76
N ALA A 28 -1.17 8.24 -12.57
CA ALA A 28 -2.03 7.10 -12.30
C ALA A 28 -2.77 7.32 -10.97
N LYS A 29 -3.73 6.42 -10.69
CA LYS A 29 -4.53 6.43 -9.47
C LYS A 29 -4.52 5.05 -8.85
N LEU A 30 -4.35 4.99 -7.54
CA LEU A 30 -4.52 3.79 -6.74
C LEU A 30 -5.93 3.85 -6.14
N PRO A 31 -6.88 3.03 -6.61
CA PRO A 31 -8.22 3.01 -6.05
C PRO A 31 -8.23 2.30 -4.69
N ILE A 32 -8.90 2.89 -3.71
CA ILE A 32 -9.30 2.20 -2.49
C ILE A 32 -10.71 1.65 -2.69
N LEU A 33 -10.84 0.34 -2.49
CA LEU A 33 -12.08 -0.42 -2.63
C LEU A 33 -12.46 -1.03 -1.29
N MET A 34 -13.76 -1.27 -1.09
CA MET A 34 -14.28 -1.88 0.13
C MET A 34 -14.92 -3.24 -0.15
N GLY A 35 -14.85 -4.13 0.84
CA GLY A 35 -15.45 -5.45 0.78
C GLY A 35 -15.95 -5.91 2.15
N VAL A 36 -16.61 -7.06 2.16
CA VAL A 36 -17.08 -7.73 3.37
C VAL A 36 -16.36 -9.06 3.49
N VAL A 37 -15.80 -9.33 4.66
CA VAL A 37 -15.10 -10.56 4.99
C VAL A 37 -15.70 -11.17 6.25
N SER A 38 -15.82 -12.49 6.30
CA SER A 38 -16.26 -13.23 7.46
C SER A 38 -15.15 -14.10 8.05
N GLY A 39 -15.28 -14.42 9.35
CA GLY A 39 -14.34 -15.28 10.06
C GLY A 39 -12.97 -14.66 10.26
N LEU A 40 -12.92 -13.34 10.51
CA LEU A 40 -11.74 -12.68 11.05
C LEU A 40 -11.52 -13.11 12.52
N PRO A 41 -10.26 -13.18 12.98
CA PRO A 41 -9.97 -13.37 14.41
C PRO A 41 -10.62 -12.27 15.26
N LYS A 42 -10.97 -12.57 16.52
CA LYS A 42 -11.70 -11.66 17.42
C LYS A 42 -11.04 -10.29 17.68
N TYR A 43 -9.75 -10.16 17.39
CA TYR A 43 -8.95 -8.95 17.63
C TYR A 43 -8.59 -8.21 16.32
N ILE A 44 -9.13 -8.65 15.19
CA ILE A 44 -8.99 -7.99 13.89
C ILE A 44 -10.38 -7.58 13.40
N ASP A 45 -10.59 -6.28 13.25
CA ASP A 45 -11.87 -5.69 12.84
C ASP A 45 -11.98 -5.63 11.30
N ALA A 46 -10.86 -5.42 10.61
CA ALA A 46 -10.79 -5.34 9.15
C ALA A 46 -9.42 -5.76 8.61
N LEU A 47 -9.36 -5.97 7.29
CA LEU A 47 -8.10 -6.19 6.58
C LEU A 47 -7.92 -5.15 5.48
N VAL A 48 -6.70 -4.70 5.30
CA VAL A 48 -6.23 -4.04 4.08
C VAL A 48 -5.31 -5.02 3.36
N VAL A 49 -5.65 -5.32 2.10
CA VAL A 49 -4.86 -6.20 1.23
C VAL A 49 -4.43 -5.40 0.02
N THR A 50 -3.13 -5.35 -0.27
CA THR A 50 -2.59 -4.53 -1.34
C THR A 50 -1.33 -5.14 -1.96
N SER A 51 -1.10 -4.87 -3.24
CA SER A 51 0.06 -5.26 -4.04
C SER A 51 0.35 -4.16 -5.05
N ASP A 52 1.44 -4.31 -5.82
CA ASP A 52 1.70 -3.51 -7.02
C ASP A 52 1.71 -2.00 -6.73
N LEU A 53 2.30 -1.61 -5.60
CA LEU A 53 2.45 -0.21 -5.18
C LEU A 53 3.60 0.48 -5.91
N GLN A 54 3.82 0.12 -7.18
CA GLN A 54 4.92 0.58 -8.04
C GLN A 54 4.70 2.01 -8.55
N GLY A 55 4.54 2.94 -7.62
CA GLY A 55 4.30 4.36 -7.86
C GLY A 55 5.19 5.27 -7.02
N ILE A 56 5.40 6.48 -7.52
CA ILE A 56 6.10 7.56 -6.85
C ILE A 56 5.14 8.73 -6.63
N VAL A 57 5.14 9.27 -5.41
CA VAL A 57 4.46 10.52 -5.08
C VAL A 57 5.53 11.58 -4.85
N GLU A 58 5.41 12.71 -5.54
CA GLU A 58 6.31 13.85 -5.34
C GLU A 58 5.76 14.77 -4.25
N LYS A 59 6.56 15.03 -3.21
CA LYS A 59 6.21 15.96 -2.13
C LYS A 59 7.44 16.74 -1.70
N ASP A 60 7.32 18.07 -1.67
CA ASP A 60 8.41 18.97 -1.24
C ASP A 60 9.74 18.70 -1.96
N ASN A 61 9.69 18.47 -3.27
CA ASN A 61 10.82 18.07 -4.13
C ASN A 61 11.47 16.71 -3.80
N ASN A 62 10.82 15.86 -3.01
CA ASN A 62 11.25 14.48 -2.74
C ASN A 62 10.35 13.48 -3.45
N GLU A 63 10.94 12.39 -3.95
CA GLU A 63 10.23 11.21 -4.44
C GLU A 63 9.97 10.25 -3.27
N ILE A 64 8.70 9.92 -3.04
CA ILE A 64 8.27 9.03 -1.96
C ILE A 64 7.60 7.81 -2.60
N LEU A 65 7.89 6.60 -2.11
CA LEU A 65 7.21 5.39 -2.57
C LEU A 65 5.72 5.48 -2.25
N LEU A 66 4.87 5.11 -3.21
CA LEU A 66 3.41 5.09 -3.04
C LEU A 66 2.98 4.29 -1.81
N GLY A 67 3.69 3.19 -1.50
CA GLY A 67 3.45 2.39 -0.31
C GLY A 67 3.62 3.15 1.01
N GLU A 68 4.61 4.04 1.11
CA GLU A 68 4.81 4.87 2.31
C GLU A 68 3.70 5.90 2.47
N VAL A 69 3.28 6.52 1.36
CA VAL A 69 2.14 7.46 1.35
C VAL A 69 0.83 6.78 1.74
N LEU A 70 0.57 5.59 1.18
CA LEU A 70 -0.61 4.80 1.52
C LEU A 70 -0.61 4.41 3.01
N ALA A 71 0.55 3.98 3.53
CA ALA A 71 0.70 3.59 4.92
C ALA A 71 0.45 4.74 5.90
N ASP A 72 0.84 5.96 5.56
CA ASP A 72 0.57 7.15 6.39
C ASP A 72 -0.87 7.68 6.22
N TYR A 73 -1.51 7.43 5.09
CA TYR A 73 -2.90 7.84 4.82
C TYR A 73 -3.93 6.95 5.54
N LEU A 74 -3.76 5.62 5.47
CA LEU A 74 -4.77 4.66 5.91
C LEU A 74 -5.20 4.76 7.38
N PRO A 75 -4.34 5.08 8.37
CA PRO A 75 -4.77 5.15 9.76
C PRO A 75 -5.87 6.18 9.99
N LEU A 76 -5.72 7.37 9.38
CA LEU A 76 -6.72 8.43 9.45
C LEU A 76 -8.00 8.01 8.73
N PHE A 77 -7.86 7.45 7.53
CA PHE A 77 -9.01 6.97 6.75
C PHE A 77 -9.82 5.91 7.51
N VAL A 78 -9.15 4.89 8.08
CA VAL A 78 -9.78 3.82 8.84
C VAL A 78 -10.48 4.35 10.10
N GLU A 79 -9.87 5.28 10.81
CA GLU A 79 -10.44 5.86 12.02
C GLU A 79 -11.68 6.72 11.70
N VAL A 80 -11.58 7.60 10.71
CA VAL A 80 -12.64 8.57 10.39
C VAL A 80 -13.78 7.93 9.60
N GLU A 81 -13.47 7.17 8.55
CA GLU A 81 -14.48 6.67 7.61
C GLU A 81 -15.10 5.34 8.07
N LEU A 82 -14.33 4.52 8.80
CA LEU A 82 -14.80 3.21 9.25
C LEU A 82 -15.07 3.15 10.77
N GLY A 83 -14.66 4.17 11.54
CA GLY A 83 -14.79 4.17 12.99
C GLY A 83 -13.97 3.06 13.67
N LEU A 84 -12.93 2.55 13.00
CA LEU A 84 -12.13 1.44 13.48
C LEU A 84 -10.82 1.93 14.10
N GLN A 85 -10.29 1.15 15.04
CA GLN A 85 -8.96 1.42 15.59
C GLN A 85 -7.89 0.87 14.62
N PRO A 86 -6.93 1.68 14.15
CA PRO A 86 -5.88 1.20 13.23
C PRO A 86 -5.12 -0.02 13.76
N ARG A 87 -4.92 -0.10 15.09
CA ARG A 87 -4.27 -1.25 15.74
C ARG A 87 -5.03 -2.58 15.62
N ASN A 88 -6.32 -2.54 15.29
CA ASN A 88 -7.15 -3.72 15.07
C ASN A 88 -7.33 -4.03 13.56
N VAL A 89 -6.68 -3.30 12.68
CA VAL A 89 -6.67 -3.60 11.24
C VAL A 89 -5.42 -4.41 10.89
N GLY A 90 -5.62 -5.51 10.16
CA GLY A 90 -4.53 -6.31 9.62
C GLY A 90 -4.14 -5.84 8.21
N ILE A 91 -2.85 -5.69 7.98
CA ILE A 91 -2.26 -5.34 6.68
C ILE A 91 -1.66 -6.59 6.05
N ILE A 92 -2.01 -6.84 4.80
CA ILE A 92 -1.42 -7.89 3.96
C ILE A 92 -0.78 -7.23 2.74
N LEU A 93 0.56 -7.21 2.71
CA LEU A 93 1.37 -6.70 1.62
C LEU A 93 1.74 -7.85 0.66
N CYS A 94 1.27 -7.80 -0.57
CA CYS A 94 1.37 -8.89 -1.54
C CYS A 94 2.47 -8.66 -2.60
N GLY A 95 3.47 -7.84 -2.29
CA GLY A 95 4.67 -7.63 -3.09
C GLY A 95 4.57 -6.53 -4.16
N ASP A 96 5.73 -6.25 -4.76
CA ASP A 96 5.97 -5.24 -5.80
C ASP A 96 5.61 -3.83 -5.31
N LEU A 97 6.29 -3.42 -4.25
CA LEU A 97 6.10 -2.15 -3.55
C LEU A 97 7.11 -1.08 -4.00
N TYR A 98 8.22 -1.47 -4.63
CA TYR A 98 9.24 -0.55 -5.10
C TYR A 98 8.90 0.10 -6.45
N ALA A 99 9.31 1.36 -6.63
CA ALA A 99 9.27 2.06 -7.90
C ALA A 99 10.44 3.03 -8.07
N THR A 100 10.67 3.44 -9.32
CA THR A 100 11.53 4.56 -9.67
C THR A 100 11.02 5.22 -10.95
N LEU A 101 11.16 6.54 -11.06
CA LEU A 101 10.85 7.29 -12.29
C LEU A 101 12.06 7.40 -13.24
N SER A 102 13.13 6.62 -13.01
CA SER A 102 14.32 6.60 -13.88
C SER A 102 14.25 5.54 -14.99
N LYS A 103 13.60 4.41 -14.72
CA LYS A 103 13.45 3.29 -15.65
C LYS A 103 12.27 2.40 -15.24
N ARG A 104 11.67 1.72 -16.20
CA ARG A 104 10.69 0.67 -15.89
C ARG A 104 11.34 -0.53 -15.19
N GLY A 105 10.65 -1.11 -14.20
CA GLY A 105 10.99 -2.40 -13.61
C GLY A 105 12.23 -2.41 -12.70
N GLY A 106 12.43 -1.34 -11.92
CA GLY A 106 13.53 -1.26 -10.96
C GLY A 106 13.42 -2.28 -9.81
N LEU A 107 14.55 -2.55 -9.15
CA LEU A 107 14.63 -3.28 -7.89
C LEU A 107 15.19 -2.29 -6.86
N GLY A 108 14.61 -2.24 -5.65
CA GLY A 108 15.10 -1.32 -4.63
C GLY A 108 14.49 -1.57 -3.26
N ASP A 109 14.98 -0.82 -2.27
CA ASP A 109 14.68 -1.10 -0.86
C ASP A 109 13.25 -0.67 -0.52
N VAL A 110 12.48 -1.59 0.06
CA VAL A 110 11.10 -1.34 0.50
C VAL A 110 10.96 -1.36 2.02
N THR A 111 12.07 -1.44 2.76
CA THR A 111 12.08 -1.44 4.22
C THR A 111 11.32 -0.23 4.80
N GLY A 112 11.39 0.94 4.14
CA GLY A 112 10.61 2.13 4.48
C GLY A 112 9.09 1.90 4.45
N VAL A 113 8.57 1.31 3.37
CA VAL A 113 7.14 0.97 3.22
C VAL A 113 6.68 0.07 4.38
N TRP A 114 7.41 -1.00 4.67
CA TRP A 114 7.07 -1.93 5.74
C TRP A 114 7.10 -1.26 7.12
N ASN A 115 8.08 -0.40 7.37
CA ASN A 115 8.19 0.35 8.62
C ASN A 115 7.04 1.33 8.81
N HIS A 116 6.61 2.01 7.74
CA HIS A 116 5.46 2.93 7.82
C HIS A 116 4.17 2.17 8.18
N PHE A 117 3.91 1.01 7.56
CA PHE A 117 2.76 0.20 7.97
C PHE A 117 2.88 -0.28 9.44
N ASN A 118 4.04 -0.79 9.84
CA ASN A 118 4.27 -1.29 11.21
C ASN A 118 4.18 -0.19 12.29
N LYS A 119 4.41 1.07 11.93
CA LYS A 119 4.28 2.20 12.84
C LYS A 119 2.83 2.39 13.31
N HIS A 120 1.86 2.12 12.44
CA HIS A 120 0.45 2.44 12.67
C HIS A 120 -0.42 1.20 12.94
N PHE A 121 -0.10 0.09 12.29
CA PHE A 121 -0.86 -1.15 12.34
C PHE A 121 -0.11 -2.22 13.14
N ARG A 122 -0.81 -2.92 14.04
CA ARG A 122 -0.20 -3.96 14.87
C ARG A 122 0.13 -5.22 14.08
N TRP A 123 -0.69 -5.53 13.08
CA TRP A 123 -0.60 -6.76 12.30
C TRP A 123 -0.22 -6.40 10.88
N VAL A 124 1.05 -6.57 10.53
CA VAL A 124 1.52 -6.43 9.15
C VAL A 124 2.20 -7.73 8.76
N ALA A 125 1.69 -8.34 7.70
CA ALA A 125 2.25 -9.56 7.12
C ALA A 125 2.28 -9.41 5.60
N GLY A 126 3.08 -10.23 4.93
CA GLY A 126 3.16 -10.15 3.48
C GLY A 126 4.24 -11.02 2.88
N ILE A 127 4.36 -10.90 1.57
CA ILE A 127 5.42 -11.48 0.75
C ILE A 127 6.12 -10.37 -0.03
N SER A 128 7.41 -10.55 -0.28
CA SER A 128 8.17 -9.66 -1.16
C SER A 128 7.87 -9.99 -2.63
N GLY A 129 7.70 -8.97 -3.45
CA GLY A 129 7.68 -9.10 -4.91
C GLY A 129 9.09 -9.18 -5.51
N ASN A 130 9.19 -9.40 -6.81
CA ASN A 130 10.47 -9.51 -7.50
C ASN A 130 11.17 -8.15 -7.69
N HIS A 131 10.44 -7.05 -7.49
CA HIS A 131 10.96 -5.69 -7.49
C HIS A 131 11.35 -5.18 -6.10
N ASP A 132 11.08 -5.97 -5.05
CA ASP A 132 11.35 -5.61 -3.67
C ASP A 132 12.72 -6.16 -3.23
N SER A 133 13.52 -5.30 -2.62
CA SER A 133 14.72 -5.70 -1.89
C SER A 133 14.65 -5.19 -0.45
N PHE A 134 15.43 -5.83 0.43
CA PHE A 134 15.49 -5.48 1.85
C PHE A 134 16.96 -5.39 2.27
N GLY A 135 17.26 -4.43 3.14
CA GLY A 135 18.59 -4.30 3.72
C GLY A 135 19.69 -3.96 2.69
N ALA A 136 19.34 -3.25 1.62
CA ALA A 136 20.33 -2.71 0.71
C ALA A 136 21.28 -1.79 1.50
N PHE A 137 22.57 -2.14 1.49
CA PHE A 137 23.62 -1.56 2.32
C PHE A 137 23.75 -0.03 2.14
N LEU A 138 23.88 0.68 3.27
CA LEU A 138 24.46 2.04 3.33
C LEU A 138 25.86 2.06 2.72
#